data_AF-A0A954TH65-F1
#
_entry.id   AF-A0A954TH65-F1
#
_cell.length_a   1.000
_cell.length_b   1.000
_cell.length_c   1.000
_cell.angle_alpha   90.00
_cell.angle_beta   90.00
_cell.angle_gamma   90.00
#
_symmetry.space_group_name_H-M   'P 1'
#
loop_
_entity.id
_entity.type
_entity.pdbx_description
1 polymer ?
#
loop_
_entity_poly.entity_id
_entity_poly.type
_entity_poly.pdbx_seq_one_letter_code
_entity_poly.pdbx_strand_id
1 'polypeptide(L)'
;MDSKSFGLVIAYLLPGFVLLAGLGHVSEIAWNWLYGEAASQFLSVGGFLYSTVAALTLGLLASTVRWLLIDSLHHATGLRRPSWNFGRLEGNLGSYMTLVENHYRYYQFYANGTIAWSVGYCCWRLSTEESVGFGSDLAAICLTVLLF
;
A
#
# COMPACT_ATOMS: atom_id res chain seq x y z
N MET A 1 4.66 12.64 17.14
CA MET A 1 5.15 11.44 16.43
C MET A 1 6.50 11.78 15.83
N ASP A 2 7.49 10.90 15.97
CA ASP A 2 8.77 11.03 15.28
C ASP A 2 8.58 10.84 13.75
N SER A 3 9.38 11.52 12.92
CA SER A 3 9.29 11.49 11.45
C SER A 3 9.39 10.06 10.91
N LYS A 4 10.23 9.25 11.55
CA LYS A 4 10.42 7.82 11.26
C LYS A 4 9.14 7.03 11.43
N SER A 5 8.45 7.22 12.56
CA SER A 5 7.22 6.50 12.86
C SER A 5 6.09 6.89 11.91
N PHE A 6 5.99 8.18 11.57
CA PHE A 6 5.03 8.64 10.58
C PHE A 6 5.32 8.06 9.19
N GLY A 7 6.58 8.08 8.77
CA GLY A 7 7.03 7.51 7.49
C GLY A 7 6.68 6.02 7.35
N LEU A 8 6.79 5.24 8.43
CA LEU A 8 6.39 3.82 8.42
C LEU A 8 4.87 3.63 8.33
N VAL A 9 4.09 4.49 9.01
CA VAL A 9 2.62 4.46 8.95
C VAL A 9 2.15 4.71 7.52
N ILE A 10 2.66 5.75 6.87
CA ILE A 10 2.26 6.03 5.48
C ILE A 10 2.80 4.97 4.53
N ALA A 11 4.03 4.48 4.70
CA ALA A 11 4.61 3.55 3.75
C ALA A 11 3.95 2.16 3.78
N TYR A 12 3.52 1.68 4.96
CA TYR A 12 3.04 0.30 5.12
C TYR A 12 1.62 0.21 5.64
N LEU A 13 1.30 0.92 6.72
CA LEU A 13 0.02 0.76 7.40
C LEU A 13 -1.14 1.27 6.53
N LEU A 14 -1.02 2.47 5.96
CA LEU A 14 -2.09 3.06 5.15
C LEU A 14 -2.38 2.25 3.87
N PRO A 15 -1.39 1.91 3.01
CA PRO A 15 -1.64 1.05 1.85
C PRO A 15 -2.17 -0.33 2.25
N GLY A 16 -1.71 -0.86 3.38
CA GLY A 16 -2.19 -2.11 3.94
C GLY A 16 -3.68 -2.09 4.27
N PHE A 17 -4.17 -0.99 4.87
CA PHE A 17 -5.60 -0.81 5.14
C PHE A 17 -6.42 -0.69 3.85
N VAL A 18 -5.92 0.02 2.85
CA VAL A 18 -6.58 0.12 1.53
C VAL A 18 -6.72 -1.27 0.91
N LEU A 19 -5.65 -2.07 0.95
CA LEU A 19 -5.66 -3.43 0.41
C LEU A 19 -6.61 -4.34 1.22
N LEU A 20 -6.61 -4.24 2.55
CA LEU A 20 -7.52 -4.99 3.41
C LEU A 20 -8.99 -4.64 3.12
N ALA A 21 -9.30 -3.36 2.93
CA ALA A 21 -10.65 -2.90 2.57
C ALA A 21 -11.08 -3.46 1.21
N GLY A 22 -10.18 -3.46 0.22
CA GLY A 22 -10.39 -4.09 -1.07
C GLY A 22 -10.70 -5.59 -0.96
N LEU A 23 -9.92 -6.32 -0.16
CA LEU A 23 -10.14 -7.76 0.09
C LEU A 23 -11.48 -8.03 0.80
N GLY A 24 -11.99 -7.08 1.57
CA GLY A 24 -13.30 -7.17 2.21
C GLY A 24 -14.45 -7.39 1.23
N HIS A 25 -14.31 -7.01 -0.04
CA HIS A 25 -15.31 -7.27 -1.08
C HIS A 25 -15.42 -8.74 -1.49
N VAL A 26 -14.38 -9.54 -1.27
CA VAL A 26 -14.32 -10.95 -1.68
C VAL A 26 -14.15 -11.91 -0.49
N SER A 27 -13.95 -11.38 0.72
CA SER A 27 -13.71 -12.16 1.93
C SER A 27 -14.47 -11.58 3.11
N GLU A 28 -15.45 -12.34 3.61
CA GLU A 28 -16.22 -11.99 4.81
C GLU A 28 -15.33 -11.86 6.06
N ILE A 29 -14.23 -12.63 6.13
CA ILE A 29 -13.28 -12.54 7.25
C ILE A 29 -12.61 -11.16 7.28
N ALA A 30 -12.15 -10.67 6.13
CA ALA A 30 -11.53 -9.36 6.02
C ALA A 30 -12.54 -8.24 6.30
N TRP A 31 -13.78 -8.40 5.81
CA TRP A 31 -14.88 -7.48 6.09
C TRP A 31 -15.17 -7.38 7.59
N ASN A 32 -15.33 -8.51 8.27
CA ASN A 32 -15.65 -8.57 9.70
C ASN A 32 -14.55 -7.96 10.58
N TRP A 33 -13.28 -8.07 10.18
CA TRP A 33 -12.19 -7.41 10.90
C TRP A 33 -12.20 -5.89 10.78
N LEU A 34 -12.67 -5.35 9.65
CA LEU A 34 -12.73 -3.91 9.40
C LEU A 34 -14.00 -3.24 9.94
N TYR A 35 -15.15 -3.87 9.72
CA TYR A 35 -16.46 -3.27 9.96
C TYR A 35 -17.23 -3.91 11.12
N GLY A 36 -16.69 -4.99 11.70
CA GLY A 36 -17.37 -5.78 12.72
C GLY A 36 -18.44 -6.71 12.13
N GLU A 37 -18.99 -7.56 12.98
CA GLU A 37 -20.13 -8.41 12.59
C GLU A 37 -21.39 -7.55 12.42
N ALA A 38 -22.15 -7.82 11.36
CA ALA A 38 -23.38 -7.10 11.03
C ALA A 38 -24.38 -7.00 12.20
N ALA A 39 -24.35 -7.98 13.12
CA ALA A 39 -25.23 -8.05 14.28
C ALA A 39 -24.84 -7.10 15.43
N SER A 40 -23.57 -6.70 15.54
CA SER A 40 -23.08 -5.95 16.71
C SER A 40 -22.74 -4.49 16.43
N GLN A 41 -22.61 -4.05 15.16
CA GLN A 41 -22.31 -2.66 14.71
C GLN A 41 -21.14 -1.94 15.41
N PHE A 42 -20.45 -2.59 16.35
CA PHE A 42 -19.34 -2.06 17.12
C PHE A 42 -18.07 -2.82 16.74
N LEU A 43 -17.02 -2.08 16.39
CA LEU A 43 -15.69 -2.65 16.20
C LEU A 43 -15.17 -3.10 17.56
N SER A 44 -15.02 -4.41 17.75
CA SER A 44 -14.41 -4.94 18.96
C SER A 44 -12.94 -4.54 19.03
N VAL A 45 -12.38 -4.48 20.25
CA VAL A 45 -10.93 -4.28 20.46
C VAL A 45 -10.12 -5.33 19.69
N GLY A 46 -10.63 -6.57 19.62
CA GLY A 46 -10.07 -7.63 18.80
C GLY A 46 -10.08 -7.30 17.31
N GLY A 47 -11.21 -6.82 16.77
CA GLY A 47 -11.33 -6.40 15.37
C GLY A 47 -10.34 -5.30 15.00
N PHE A 48 -10.18 -4.29 15.85
CA PHE A 48 -9.15 -3.25 15.66
C PHE A 48 -7.72 -3.83 15.67
N LEU A 49 -7.40 -4.72 16.61
CA LEU A 49 -6.07 -5.33 16.70
C LEU A 49 -5.78 -6.20 15.46
N TYR A 50 -6.73 -7.06 15.06
CA TYR A 50 -6.58 -7.93 13.89
C TYR A 50 -6.48 -7.13 12.60
N SER A 51 -7.32 -6.11 12.39
CA SER A 51 -7.25 -5.26 11.20
C SER A 51 -5.94 -4.49 11.12
N THR A 52 -5.40 -4.00 12.23
CA THR A 52 -4.10 -3.32 12.27
C THR A 52 -2.95 -4.27 11.91
N VAL A 53 -2.92 -5.47 12.48
CA VAL A 53 -1.89 -6.49 12.18
C VAL A 53 -2.01 -6.99 10.73
N ALA A 54 -3.24 -7.21 10.26
CA ALA A 54 -3.51 -7.60 8.89
C ALA A 54 -3.07 -6.50 7.92
N ALA A 55 -3.42 -5.24 8.18
CA ALA A 55 -2.98 -4.10 7.38
C ALA A 55 -1.46 -3.99 7.33
N LEU A 56 -0.74 -4.11 8.46
CA LEU A 56 0.73 -4.13 8.44
C LEU A 56 1.28 -5.26 7.55
N THR A 57 0.73 -6.46 7.69
CA THR A 57 1.14 -7.63 6.90
C THR A 57 0.90 -7.42 5.41
N LEU A 58 -0.29 -6.94 5.05
CA LEU A 58 -0.68 -6.65 3.67
C LEU A 58 0.11 -5.48 3.08
N GLY A 59 0.45 -4.47 3.87
CA GLY A 59 1.33 -3.38 3.47
C GLY A 59 2.75 -3.85 3.16
N LEU A 60 3.28 -4.79 3.94
CA LEU A 60 4.57 -5.43 3.65
C LEU A 60 4.50 -6.25 2.35
N LEU A 61 3.44 -7.03 2.15
CA LEU A 61 3.23 -7.80 0.92
C LEU A 61 3.08 -6.89 -0.31
N ALA A 62 2.32 -5.80 -0.20
CA ALA A 62 2.21 -4.79 -1.24
C ALA A 62 3.59 -4.23 -1.60
N SER A 63 4.47 -4.05 -0.62
CA SER A 63 5.85 -3.62 -0.86
C SER A 63 6.72 -4.65 -1.59
N THR A 64 6.50 -5.94 -1.34
CA THR A 64 7.13 -7.03 -2.10
C THR A 64 6.65 -7.04 -3.55
N VAL A 65 5.34 -6.90 -3.77
CA VAL A 65 4.76 -6.86 -5.12
C VAL A 65 5.20 -5.60 -5.87
N ARG A 66 5.23 -4.45 -5.20
CA ARG A 66 5.79 -3.19 -5.72
C ARG A 66 7.23 -3.39 -6.20
N TRP A 67 8.07 -4.02 -5.38
CA TRP A 67 9.44 -4.32 -5.77
C TRP A 67 9.48 -5.22 -7.01
N LEU A 68 8.65 -6.26 -7.07
CA LEU A 68 8.62 -7.18 -8.20
C LEU A 68 8.13 -6.52 -9.50
N LEU A 69 7.12 -5.65 -9.43
CA LEU A 69 6.47 -5.06 -10.59
C LEU A 69 7.02 -3.67 -10.91
N ILE A 70 6.87 -2.72 -9.99
CA ILE A 70 7.18 -1.30 -10.21
C ILE A 70 8.69 -1.09 -10.29
N ASP A 71 9.49 -1.66 -9.39
CA ASP A 71 10.94 -1.47 -9.43
C ASP A 71 11.55 -2.16 -10.68
N SER A 72 11.02 -3.33 -11.07
CA SER A 72 11.42 -4.00 -12.31
C SER A 72 11.06 -3.18 -13.55
N LEU A 73 9.85 -2.59 -13.60
CA LEU A 73 9.44 -1.70 -14.68
C LEU A 73 10.32 -0.45 -14.76
N HIS A 74 10.61 0.19 -13.62
CA HIS A 74 11.53 1.32 -13.54
C HIS A 74 12.94 1.01 -14.04
N HIS A 75 13.45 -0.18 -13.72
CA HIS A 75 14.74 -0.62 -14.25
C HIS A 75 14.68 -0.90 -15.75
N ALA A 76 13.57 -1.45 -16.25
CA ALA A 76 13.36 -1.66 -17.68
C ALA A 76 13.23 -0.35 -18.47
N THR A 77 12.59 0.69 -17.90
CA THR A 77 12.40 2.00 -18.54
C THR A 77 13.62 2.92 -18.47
N GLY A 78 14.73 2.47 -17.88
CA GLY A 78 16.04 3.11 -18.00
C GLY A 78 16.51 3.90 -16.77
N LEU A 79 15.85 3.75 -15.60
CA LEU A 79 16.42 4.27 -14.35
C LEU A 79 17.71 3.49 -14.03
N ARG A 80 18.85 4.13 -14.34
CA ARG A 80 20.19 3.59 -14.09
C ARG A 80 20.38 3.35 -12.60
N ARG A 81 20.67 2.10 -12.24
CA ARG A 81 21.02 1.73 -10.87
C ARG A 81 22.31 2.47 -10.46
N PRO A 82 22.31 3.25 -9.37
CA PRO A 82 23.51 3.98 -8.97
C PRO A 82 24.62 3.01 -8.53
N SER A 83 25.87 3.39 -8.76
CA SER A 83 27.03 2.65 -8.23
C SER A 83 27.12 2.89 -6.72
N TRP A 84 26.73 1.90 -5.92
CA TRP A 84 26.79 1.99 -4.46
C TRP A 84 28.23 1.96 -3.96
N ASN A 85 28.68 3.01 -3.27
CA ASN A 85 29.96 3.04 -2.55
C ASN A 85 29.69 3.10 -1.03
N PHE A 86 29.66 1.92 -0.40
CA PHE A 86 29.37 1.79 1.03
C PHE A 86 30.48 2.34 1.94
N GLY A 87 31.70 2.54 1.43
CA GLY A 87 32.82 3.07 2.23
C GLY A 87 32.63 4.52 2.71
N ARG A 88 31.65 5.25 2.15
CA ARG A 88 31.29 6.62 2.58
C ARG A 88 29.98 6.68 3.35
N LEU A 89 29.30 5.55 3.56
CA LEU A 89 27.96 5.52 4.14
C LEU A 89 27.97 5.98 5.60
N GLU A 90 28.96 5.53 6.38
CA GLU A 90 29.06 5.87 7.81
C GLU A 90 29.16 7.39 8.03
N GLY A 91 30.00 8.07 7.25
CA GLY A 91 30.13 9.54 7.33
C GLY A 91 28.93 10.33 6.80
N ASN A 92 27.99 9.70 6.08
CA ASN A 92 26.82 10.35 5.48
C ASN A 92 25.48 9.76 5.96
N LEU A 93 25.50 8.97 7.03
CA LEU A 93 24.34 8.20 7.48
C LEU A 93 23.15 9.11 7.83
N GLY A 94 23.44 10.27 8.45
CA GLY A 94 22.42 11.27 8.78
C GLY A 94 21.70 11.80 7.54
N SER A 95 22.47 12.30 6.55
CA SER A 95 21.92 12.81 5.29
C SER A 95 21.14 11.73 4.51
N TYR A 96 21.62 10.49 4.55
CA TYR A 96 20.91 9.35 3.95
C TYR A 96 19.56 9.09 4.63
N MET A 97 19.50 9.08 5.97
CA MET A 97 18.24 8.91 6.70
C MET A 97 17.25 10.05 6.41
N THR A 98 17.73 11.29 6.32
CA THR A 98 16.87 12.44 5.96
C THR A 98 16.27 12.28 4.55
N LEU A 99 17.05 11.79 3.58
CA LEU A 99 16.55 11.50 2.24
C LEU A 99 15.49 10.38 2.28
N VAL A 100 15.75 9.33 3.05
CA VAL A 100 14.81 8.22 3.22
C VAL A 100 13.48 8.72 3.79
N GLU A 101 13.53 9.47 4.88
CA GLU A 101 12.35 9.97 5.59
C GLU A 101 11.54 10.96 4.74
N ASN A 102 12.21 11.89 4.06
CA ASN A 102 11.52 12.97 3.35
C ASN A 102 11.12 12.63 1.91
N HIS A 103 11.74 11.64 1.27
CA HIS A 103 11.46 11.31 -0.13
C HIS A 103 11.09 9.84 -0.31
N TYR A 104 11.93 8.92 0.18
CA TYR A 104 11.72 7.51 -0.09
C TYR A 104 10.44 6.97 0.56
N ARG A 105 10.09 7.41 1.78
CA ARG A 105 8.84 6.99 2.44
C ARG A 105 7.59 7.43 1.69
N TYR A 106 7.60 8.62 1.09
CA TYR A 106 6.50 9.10 0.25
C TYR A 106 6.42 8.29 -1.05
N TYR A 107 7.56 8.03 -1.70
CA TYR A 107 7.61 7.12 -2.85
C TYR A 107 7.05 5.73 -2.51
N GLN A 108 7.42 5.17 -1.35
CA GLN A 108 6.89 3.89 -0.88
C GLN A 108 5.38 3.94 -0.65
N PHE A 109 4.84 5.03 -0.08
CA PHE A 109 3.40 5.21 0.07
C PHE A 109 2.68 5.19 -1.27
N TYR A 110 3.14 5.99 -2.24
CA TYR A 110 2.52 6.06 -3.57
C TYR A 110 2.58 4.71 -4.28
N ALA A 111 3.77 4.11 -4.37
CA ALA A 111 3.98 2.88 -5.12
C ALA A 111 3.32 1.66 -4.45
N ASN A 112 3.32 1.55 -3.11
CA ASN A 112 2.52 0.54 -2.41
C ASN A 112 1.02 0.83 -2.56
N GLY A 113 0.64 2.10 -2.56
CA GLY A 113 -0.72 2.58 -2.80
C GLY A 113 -1.25 2.17 -4.17
N THR A 114 -0.43 2.24 -5.23
CA THR A 114 -0.78 1.76 -6.58
C THR A 114 -1.13 0.27 -6.57
N ILE A 115 -0.32 -0.55 -5.88
CA ILE A 115 -0.59 -1.98 -5.73
C ILE A 115 -1.89 -2.21 -4.95
N ALA A 116 -2.03 -1.56 -3.79
CA ALA A 116 -3.20 -1.69 -2.93
C ALA A 116 -4.50 -1.27 -3.65
N TRP A 117 -4.47 -0.15 -4.34
CA TRP A 117 -5.59 0.37 -5.12
C TRP A 117 -5.95 -0.58 -6.27
N SER A 118 -4.96 -1.03 -7.05
CA SER A 118 -5.20 -1.93 -8.18
C SER A 118 -5.84 -3.24 -7.71
N VAL A 119 -5.31 -3.84 -6.65
CA VAL A 119 -5.85 -5.08 -6.07
C VAL A 119 -7.25 -4.84 -5.51
N GLY A 120 -7.45 -3.76 -4.74
CA GLY A 120 -8.75 -3.47 -4.15
C GLY A 120 -9.83 -3.20 -5.19
N TYR A 121 -9.49 -2.47 -6.25
CA TYR A 121 -10.37 -2.26 -7.38
C TYR A 121 -10.70 -3.57 -8.11
N CYS A 122 -9.72 -4.45 -8.33
CA CYS A 122 -9.97 -5.79 -8.88
C CYS A 122 -10.93 -6.61 -8.01
N CYS A 123 -10.73 -6.63 -6.68
CA CYS A 123 -11.61 -7.35 -5.76
C CYS A 123 -13.05 -6.79 -5.80
N TRP A 124 -13.20 -5.47 -5.78
CA TRP A 124 -14.50 -4.81 -5.91
C TRP A 124 -15.18 -5.11 -7.26
N ARG A 125 -14.41 -5.09 -8.36
CA ARG A 125 -14.92 -5.39 -9.69
C ARG A 125 -15.41 -6.83 -9.81
N LEU A 126 -14.73 -7.76 -9.16
CA LEU A 126 -15.11 -9.18 -9.12
C LEU A 126 -16.35 -9.45 -8.24
N SER A 127 -16.59 -8.63 -7.21
CA SER A 127 -17.77 -8.78 -6.32
C SER A 127 -19.04 -8.14 -6.87
N THR A 128 -18.93 -7.27 -7.87
CA THR A 128 -20.06 -6.50 -8.39
C THR A 128 -20.74 -7.25 -9.53
N GLU A 129 -22.01 -7.61 -9.36
CA GLU A 129 -22.81 -8.32 -10.37
C GLU A 129 -23.37 -7.40 -11.47
N GLU A 130 -23.43 -6.10 -11.22
CA GLU A 130 -23.90 -5.12 -12.21
C GLU A 130 -22.84 -4.81 -13.27
N SER A 131 -23.28 -4.51 -14.49
CA SER A 131 -22.41 -4.01 -15.57
C SER A 131 -21.93 -2.60 -15.24
N VAL A 132 -20.95 -2.48 -14.34
CA VAL A 132 -20.35 -1.18 -14.01
C VAL A 132 -19.76 -0.58 -15.29
N GLY A 133 -20.13 0.67 -15.56
CA GLY A 133 -19.80 1.36 -16.81
C GLY A 133 -18.31 1.74 -16.92
N PHE A 134 -17.89 1.95 -18.16
CA PHE A 134 -16.54 2.37 -18.58
C PHE A 134 -15.94 3.54 -17.78
N GLY A 135 -16.79 4.44 -17.24
CA GLY A 135 -16.33 5.57 -16.42
C GLY A 135 -15.64 5.16 -15.11
N SER A 136 -16.09 4.07 -14.48
CA SER A 136 -15.47 3.56 -13.25
C SER A 136 -14.08 2.96 -13.51
N ASP A 137 -13.96 2.21 -14.61
CA ASP A 137 -12.70 1.60 -15.07
C ASP A 137 -11.68 2.70 -15.44
N LEU A 138 -12.12 3.76 -16.13
CA LEU A 138 -11.28 4.93 -16.42
C LEU A 138 -10.81 5.64 -15.15
N ALA A 139 -11.70 5.88 -14.19
CA ALA A 139 -11.33 6.53 -12.93
C ALA A 139 -10.30 5.71 -12.16
N ALA A 140 -10.47 4.38 -12.12
CA ALA A 140 -9.53 3.47 -11.47
C ALA A 140 -8.15 3.49 -12.15
N ILE A 141 -8.11 3.48 -13.48
CA ILE A 141 -6.85 3.59 -14.25
C ILE A 141 -6.19 4.96 -14.00
N CYS A 142 -6.94 6.06 -14.05
CA CYS A 142 -6.43 7.40 -13.78
C CYS A 142 -5.80 7.49 -12.38
N LEU A 143 -6.44 6.93 -11.36
CA LEU A 143 -5.88 6.92 -10.01
C LEU A 143 -4.64 6.03 -9.90
N THR A 144 -4.62 4.90 -10.59
CA THR A 144 -3.45 4.01 -10.67
C THR A 144 -2.26 4.74 -11.29
N VAL A 145 -2.47 5.48 -12.38
CA VAL A 145 -1.43 6.28 -13.06
C VAL A 145 -0.97 7.45 -12.19
N LEU A 146 -1.87 8.10 -11.45
CA LEU A 146 -1.51 9.19 -10.54
C LEU A 146 -0.65 8.74 -9.35
N LEU A 147 -0.79 7.50 -8.92
CA LEU A 147 -0.05 6.92 -7.79
C LEU A 147 1.27 6.24 -8.22
N PHE A 148 1.46 5.94 -9.51
CA PHE A 148 2.66 5.31 -10.06
C PHE A 148 3.82 6.30 -10.20
#